data_AF-A0A938T564-F1
#
_entry.id   AF-A0A938T564-F1
#
_cell.length_a   1.000
_cell.length_b   1.000
_cell.length_c   1.000
_cell.angle_alpha   90.00
_cell.angle_beta   90.00
_cell.angle_gamma   90.00
#
_symmetry.space_group_name_H-M   'P 1'
#
loop_
_entity.id
_entity.type
_entity.pdbx_description
1 polymer ?
#
loop_
_entity_poly.entity_id
_entity_poly.type
_entity_poly.pdbx_seq_one_letter_code
_entity_poly.pdbx_strand_id
1 'polypeptide(L)' 'MNDNKKNTENSITNCPHCNHKLSSWEQVLLSVDRFLMCRNCWYRITYEDEAEKKETKKTRKERKSGKK' A
#
# COMPACT_ATOMS: atom_id res chain seq x y z
N MET A 1 17.56 31.19 12.12
CA MET A 1 17.23 30.34 10.96
C MET A 1 16.51 29.11 11.50
N ASN A 2 15.26 28.86 11.13
CA ASN A 2 14.53 27.66 11.56
C ASN A 2 14.18 26.83 10.32
N ASP A 3 14.92 25.74 10.15
CA ASP A 3 14.78 24.78 9.06
C ASP A 3 13.40 24.12 9.11
N ASN A 4 12.65 24.34 8.04
CA ASN A 4 11.29 23.88 7.85
C ASN A 4 11.27 22.35 7.77
N LYS A 5 10.84 21.76 8.88
CA LYS A 5 10.20 20.46 9.08
C LYS A 5 9.98 19.65 7.80
N LYS A 6 10.78 18.58 7.65
CA LYS A 6 10.67 17.51 6.65
C LYS A 6 9.21 17.18 6.33
N ASN A 7 8.74 17.62 5.16
CA ASN A 7 7.57 17.07 4.50
C ASN A 7 7.99 15.76 3.85
N THR A 8 8.12 14.70 4.65
CA THR A 8 8.23 13.35 4.10
C THR A 8 6.82 12.95 3.69
N GLU A 9 6.42 13.35 2.48
CA GLU A 9 5.23 12.83 1.81
C GLU A 9 5.41 11.31 1.65
N ASN A 10 4.76 10.56 2.52
CA ASN A 10 4.55 9.12 2.40
C ASN A 10 3.78 8.85 1.09
N SER A 11 4.52 8.78 0.01
CA SER A 11 3.99 8.60 -1.34
C SER A 11 4.02 7.12 -1.65
N ILE A 12 2.85 6.48 -1.66
CA ILE A 12 2.73 5.07 -2.06
C ILE A 12 3.14 4.97 -3.54
N THR A 13 4.35 4.45 -3.82
CA THR A 13 4.87 4.32 -5.19
C THR A 13 4.50 3.01 -5.87
N ASN A 14 4.05 2.01 -5.09
CA ASN A 14 3.79 0.66 -5.57
C ASN A 14 2.50 0.09 -4.96
N CYS A 15 1.80 -0.74 -5.72
CA CYS A 15 0.65 -1.49 -5.24
C CYS A 15 1.10 -2.52 -4.18
N PRO A 16 0.49 -2.55 -2.97
CA PRO A 16 0.89 -3.48 -1.93
C PRO A 16 0.52 -4.94 -2.20
N HIS A 17 -0.37 -5.20 -3.17
CA HIS A 17 -0.82 -6.56 -3.48
C HIS A 17 0.00 -7.22 -4.59
N CYS A 18 0.30 -6.50 -5.67
CA CYS A 18 1.03 -7.05 -6.83
C CYS A 18 2.40 -6.40 -7.05
N ASN A 19 2.79 -5.46 -6.20
CA ASN A 19 4.03 -4.67 -6.30
C ASN A 19 4.18 -3.86 -7.60
N HIS A 20 3.09 -3.72 -8.37
CA HIS A 20 3.05 -2.92 -9.59
C HIS A 20 3.34 -1.46 -9.28
N LYS A 21 4.19 -0.83 -10.09
CA LYS A 21 4.57 0.57 -9.91
C LYS A 21 3.39 1.48 -10.28
N LEU A 22 2.98 2.33 -9.34
CA LEU A 22 1.96 3.34 -9.61
C LEU A 22 2.55 4.49 -10.42
N SER A 23 1.81 4.94 -11.42
CA SER A 23 2.14 6.12 -12.21
C SER A 23 2.07 7.39 -11.36
N SER A 24 2.75 8.45 -11.77
CA SER A 24 2.74 9.75 -11.07
C SER A 24 1.31 10.25 -10.83
N TRP A 25 0.41 10.06 -11.79
CA TRP A 25 -1.00 10.42 -11.64
C TRP A 25 -1.74 9.55 -10.62
N GLU A 26 -1.44 8.25 -10.58
CA GLU A 26 -2.05 7.31 -9.62
C GLU A 26 -1.61 7.61 -8.18
N GLN A 27 -0.36 8.04 -8.01
CA GLN A 27 0.16 8.50 -6.72
C GLN A 27 -0.57 9.77 -6.25
N VAL A 28 -0.82 10.71 -7.15
CA VAL A 28 -1.60 11.93 -6.86
C VAL A 28 -3.05 11.58 -6.52
N LEU A 29 -3.70 10.72 -7.29
CA LEU A 29 -5.07 10.27 -7.00
C LEU A 29 -5.16 9.63 -5.63
N LEU A 30 -4.21 8.78 -5.26
CA LEU A 30 -4.16 8.15 -3.94
C LEU A 30 -3.93 9.15 -2.80
N SER A 31 -3.19 10.24 -3.05
CA SER A 31 -3.00 11.33 -2.08
C SER A 31 -4.26 12.19 -1.90
N VAL A 32 -4.97 12.49 -2.99
CA VAL A 32 -6.17 13.36 -2.98
C VAL A 32 -7.42 12.61 -2.53
N ASP A 33 -7.70 11.49 -3.17
CA ASP A 33 -8.93 10.70 -3.01
C ASP A 33 -8.81 9.69 -1.85
N ARG A 34 -7.60 9.48 -1.35
CA ARG A 34 -7.24 8.54 -0.26
C ARG A 34 -7.49 7.07 -0.56
N PHE A 35 -8.01 6.75 -1.75
CA PHE A 35 -8.12 5.39 -2.25
C PHE A 35 -7.75 5.34 -3.74
N LEU A 36 -7.22 4.19 -4.17
CA LEU A 36 -6.91 3.93 -5.57
C LEU A 36 -7.11 2.44 -5.88
N MET A 37 -7.80 2.14 -6.97
CA MET A 37 -7.88 0.77 -7.48
C MET A 37 -6.67 0.49 -8.39
N CYS A 38 -5.85 -0.49 -8.04
CA CYS A 38 -4.75 -0.91 -8.91
C CYS A 38 -5.29 -1.53 -10.19
N ARG A 39 -4.90 -1.01 -11.36
CA ARG A 39 -5.37 -1.53 -12.66
C ARG A 39 -4.87 -2.94 -12.99
N ASN A 40 -3.77 -3.37 -12.36
CA ASN A 40 -3.15 -4.67 -12.62
C ASN A 40 -3.82 -5.83 -11.86
N CYS A 41 -4.16 -5.61 -10.58
CA CYS A 41 -4.72 -6.66 -9.72
C CYS A 41 -6.07 -6.31 -9.10
N TRP A 42 -6.64 -5.15 -9.48
CA TRP A 42 -7.94 -4.66 -9.01
C TRP A 42 -8.03 -4.55 -7.48
N TYR A 43 -6.87 -4.43 -6.83
CA TYR A 43 -6.78 -4.27 -5.38
C TYR A 43 -7.03 -2.81 -5.00
N ARG A 44 -7.84 -2.60 -3.97
CA ARG A 44 -8.12 -1.29 -3.41
C ARG A 44 -7.00 -0.89 -2.47
N ILE A 45 -6.18 0.06 -2.90
CA ILE A 45 -5.12 0.69 -2.11
C ILE A 45 -5.77 1.83 -1.31
N THR A 46 -5.51 1.89 -0.01
CA THR A 46 -5.96 3.01 0.84
C THR A 46 -4.76 3.69 1.49
N TYR A 47 -4.84 5.00 1.71
CA TYR A 47 -3.74 5.75 2.33
C TYR A 47 -3.48 5.32 3.79
N GLU A 48 -4.51 4.79 4.47
CA GLU A 48 -4.40 4.22 5.82
C GLU A 48 -3.48 2.98 5.89
N ASP A 49 -3.30 2.25 4.76
CA ASP A 49 -2.40 1.09 4.71
C ASP A 49 -0.93 1.45 5.02
N GLU A 50 -0.50 2.70 4.87
CA GLU A 50 0.86 3.12 5.24
C GLU A 50 1.00 3.53 6.71
N ALA A 51 -0.09 3.95 7.35
CA ALA A 51 -0.05 4.30 8.77
C ALA A 51 0.07 3.05 9.66
N GLU A 52 -0.47 1.90 9.22
CA GLU A 52 -0.45 0.64 9.99
C GLU A 52 0.63 -0.37 9.57
N LYS A 53 1.45 -0.09 8.55
CA LYS A 53 2.52 -1.00 8.09
C LYS A 53 3.78 -1.04 8.96
N LYS A 54 3.60 -1.04 10.28
CA LYS A 54 4.54 -1.69 11.19
C LYS A 54 4.06 -3.07 11.66
N GLU A 55 2.78 -3.42 11.55
CA GLU A 55 2.32 -4.75 11.97
C GLU A 55 1.14 -5.23 11.12
N THR A 56 1.40 -6.12 10.17
CA THR A 56 0.60 -7.35 9.99
C THR A 56 1.14 -8.16 8.81
N LYS A 57 2.10 -9.04 9.13
CA LYS A 57 2.27 -10.30 8.41
C LYS A 57 0.99 -11.12 8.61
N LYS A 58 -0.02 -10.97 7.75
CA LYS A 58 -1.16 -11.90 7.77
C LYS A 58 -0.87 -13.09 6.88
N THR A 59 -0.38 -14.12 7.54
CA THR A 59 -0.30 -15.52 7.17
C THR A 59 -1.60 -16.06 6.54
N ARG A 60 -1.50 -16.69 5.36
CA ARG A 60 -2.37 -17.81 4.88
C ARG A 60 -1.77 -18.31 3.55
N LYS A 61 -1.21 -19.51 3.43
CA LYS A 61 -1.82 -20.81 3.70
C LYS A 61 -0.74 -21.84 4.07
N GLU A 62 -0.63 -22.17 5.35
CA GLU A 62 -0.40 -23.56 5.75
C GLU A 62 -1.77 -24.25 5.79
N ARG A 63 -1.94 -25.28 4.95
CA ARG A 63 -2.86 -26.38 5.22
C ARG A 63 -2.07 -27.67 4.99
N LYS A 64 -1.45 -28.17 6.06
CA LYS A 64 -1.15 -29.60 6.23
C LYS A 64 -2.12 -30.20 7.25
N SER A 65 -2.36 -31.51 7.12
CA SER A 65 -3.25 -32.44 7.85
C SER A 65 -4.62 -32.68 7.19
N GLY A 66 -5.09 -33.92 6.96
CA GLY A 66 -4.62 -35.28 7.30
C GLY A 66 -4.95 -36.26 6.16
N LYS A 67 -4.19 -37.34 5.94
CA LYS A 67 -4.18 -38.62 6.68
C LYS A 67 -5.49 -39.40 6.56
N LYS A 68 -5.58 -40.29 5.57
CA LYS A 68 -6.00 -41.69 5.73
C LYS A 68 -5.46 -42.52 4.57
#